data_AF-A0A7Z9W1D8-F1
#
_entry.id   AF-A0A7Z9W1D8-F1
#
_cell.length_a   1.000
_cell.length_b   1.000
_cell.length_c   1.000
_cell.angle_alpha   90.00
_cell.angle_beta   90.00
_cell.angle_gamma   90.00
#
_symmetry.space_group_name_H-M   'P 1'
#
loop_
_entity.id
_entity.type
_entity.pdbx_description
1 polymer ?
#
loop_
_entity_poly.entity_id
_entity_poly.type
_entity_poly.pdbx_seq_one_letter_code
_entity_poly.pdbx_strand_id
1 'polypeptide(L)'
;MTAALITVTLLGIGGLGYSAIIGFMANAPNDIGQHATVAIFFTLITLLAYSMTMFYLIGKGKAIREALADAGLPSDLYKTMATARAPIFGTSSLAMGLTMLTAILGGGVDAEVLPVGVHSVTSIAMLGANIFAFRSQISALMIATEIVKEVNQQLIASDDGP
;
A
#
# COMPACT_ATOMS: atom_id res chain seq x y z
N MET A 1 1.68 -8.39 -12.19
CA MET A 1 1.46 -7.11 -11.50
C MET A 1 1.37 -7.26 -9.97
N THR A 2 0.58 -8.20 -9.45
CA THR A 2 0.48 -8.47 -7.99
C THR A 2 1.83 -8.60 -7.28
N ALA A 3 2.74 -9.44 -7.79
CA ALA A 3 4.07 -9.61 -7.20
C ALA A 3 4.85 -8.29 -7.13
N ALA A 4 4.85 -7.50 -8.21
CA ALA A 4 5.53 -6.21 -8.25
C ALA A 4 4.97 -5.23 -7.20
N LEU A 5 3.65 -5.17 -7.02
CA LEU A 5 3.00 -4.32 -6.01
C LEU A 5 3.37 -4.75 -4.58
N ILE A 6 3.44 -6.05 -4.32
CA ILE A 6 3.87 -6.58 -3.02
C ILE A 6 5.34 -6.24 -2.77
N THR A 7 6.21 -6.48 -3.77
CA THR A 7 7.64 -6.23 -3.66
C THR A 7 7.94 -4.75 -3.42
N VAL A 8 7.31 -3.84 -4.16
CA VAL A 8 7.56 -2.40 -3.99
C VAL A 8 7.02 -1.87 -2.66
N THR A 9 5.88 -2.36 -2.17
CA THR A 9 5.43 -2.00 -0.81
C THR A 9 6.39 -2.54 0.23
N LEU A 10 6.81 -3.81 0.14
CA LEU A 10 7.75 -4.40 1.09
C LEU A 10 9.08 -3.64 1.12
N LEU A 11 9.58 -3.26 -0.06
CA LEU A 11 10.78 -2.42 -0.20
C LEU A 11 10.58 -1.05 0.46
N GLY A 12 9.43 -0.41 0.24
CA GLY A 12 9.06 0.85 0.87
C GLY A 12 9.07 0.77 2.40
N ILE A 13 8.37 -0.22 2.97
CA ILE A 13 8.30 -0.44 4.43
C ILE A 13 9.68 -0.79 5.00
N GLY A 14 10.43 -1.66 4.34
CA GLY A 14 11.78 -2.04 4.76
C GLY A 14 12.73 -0.84 4.75
N GLY A 15 12.66 -0.01 3.72
CA GLY A 15 13.46 1.22 3.61
C GLY A 15 13.08 2.27 4.66
N LEU A 16 11.80 2.46 4.95
CA LEU A 16 11.33 3.32 6.04
C LEU A 16 11.78 2.78 7.42
N GLY A 17 11.73 1.46 7.62
CA GLY A 17 12.22 0.82 8.84
C GLY A 17 13.72 0.97 9.01
N TYR A 18 14.50 0.76 7.95
CA TYR A 18 15.93 1.01 7.94
C TYR A 18 16.24 2.48 8.26
N SER A 19 15.52 3.40 7.64
CA SER A 19 15.65 4.83 7.93
C SER A 19 15.39 5.13 9.40
N ALA A 20 14.33 4.58 9.99
CA ALA A 20 14.02 4.77 11.40
C ALA A 20 15.17 4.28 12.30
N ILE A 21 15.74 3.10 12.01
CA ILE A 21 16.88 2.55 12.76
C ILE A 21 18.07 3.51 12.74
N ILE A 22 18.51 3.95 11.56
CA ILE A 22 19.65 4.87 11.46
C ILE A 22 19.35 6.25 12.07
N GLY A 23 18.09 6.68 12.08
CA GLY A 23 17.67 7.92 12.75
C GLY A 23 17.79 7.82 14.28
N PHE A 24 17.40 6.70 14.89
CA PHE A 24 17.58 6.46 16.33
C PHE A 24 19.05 6.25 16.72
N MET A 25 19.90 5.84 15.77
CA MET A 25 21.33 5.62 15.98
C MET A 25 22.19 6.85 15.61
N ALA A 26 21.58 7.95 15.16
CA ALA A 26 22.32 9.12 14.72
C ALA A 26 23.06 9.78 15.90
N ASN A 27 24.37 9.98 15.74
CA ASN A 27 25.24 10.60 16.75
C ASN A 27 26.04 11.79 16.17
N ALA A 28 26.03 11.97 14.86
CA ALA A 28 26.70 13.06 14.16
C ALA A 28 25.78 13.70 13.10
N PRO A 29 26.04 14.97 12.70
CA PRO A 29 25.21 15.66 11.70
C PRO A 29 25.08 14.93 10.35
N ASN A 30 26.13 14.24 9.91
CA ASN A 30 26.10 13.47 8.66
C ASN A 30 25.09 12.30 8.72
N ASP A 31 24.87 11.72 9.89
CA ASP A 31 23.92 10.61 10.08
C ASP A 31 22.47 11.09 9.85
N ILE A 32 22.17 12.34 10.26
CA ILE A 32 20.86 12.97 10.06
C ILE A 32 20.58 13.17 8.57
N GLY A 33 21.57 13.66 7.81
CA GLY A 33 21.43 13.84 6.35
C GLY A 33 21.18 12.51 5.62
N GLN A 34 21.87 11.44 6.04
CA GLN A 34 21.63 10.09 5.52
C GLN A 34 20.23 9.58 5.86
N HIS A 35 19.82 9.69 7.12
CA HIS A 35 18.47 9.36 7.57
C HIS A 35 17.40 10.09 6.75
N ALA A 36 17.50 11.42 6.62
CA ALA A 36 16.52 12.22 5.91
C ALA A 36 16.42 11.83 4.42
N THR A 37 17.56 11.63 3.76
CA THR A 37 17.60 11.27 2.33
C THR A 37 16.94 9.90 2.08
N VAL A 38 17.28 8.90 2.89
CA VAL A 38 16.70 7.56 2.83
C VAL A 38 15.20 7.61 3.13
N ALA A 39 14.79 8.34 4.18
CA ALA A 39 13.40 8.50 4.57
C ALA A 39 12.57 9.09 3.43
N ILE A 40 13.00 10.21 2.85
CA ILE A 40 12.27 10.92 1.78
C ILE A 40 12.10 9.99 0.56
N PHE A 41 13.16 9.31 0.15
CA PHE A 41 13.10 8.39 -0.99
C PHE A 41 12.07 7.28 -0.74
N PHE A 42 12.13 6.61 0.41
CA PHE A 42 11.22 5.51 0.71
C PHE A 42 9.80 5.97 1.07
N THR A 43 9.61 7.22 1.53
CA THR A 43 8.29 7.85 1.60
C THR A 43 7.67 7.89 0.22
N LEU A 44 8.37 8.41 -0.80
CA LEU A 44 7.83 8.46 -2.17
C LEU A 44 7.52 7.07 -2.73
N ILE A 45 8.41 6.09 -2.52
CA ILE A 45 8.18 4.70 -2.95
C ILE A 45 6.94 4.11 -2.27
N THR A 46 6.77 4.33 -0.97
CA THR A 46 5.64 3.81 -0.19
C THR A 46 4.32 4.44 -0.63
N LEU A 47 4.29 5.76 -0.83
CA LEU A 47 3.12 6.47 -1.33
C LEU A 47 2.72 5.99 -2.74
N LEU A 48 3.72 5.79 -3.61
CA LEU A 48 3.51 5.26 -4.95
C LEU A 48 2.95 3.83 -4.89
N ALA A 49 3.52 2.95 -4.05
CA ALA A 49 3.12 1.56 -3.93
C ALA A 49 1.64 1.41 -3.53
N TYR A 50 1.21 2.13 -2.49
CA TYR A 50 -0.18 2.09 -2.03
C TYR A 50 -1.13 2.73 -3.04
N SER A 51 -0.75 3.86 -3.66
CA SER A 51 -1.56 4.50 -4.70
C SER A 51 -1.78 3.57 -5.89
N MET A 52 -0.71 2.94 -6.39
CA MET A 52 -0.77 1.99 -7.50
C MET A 52 -1.59 0.76 -7.15
N THR A 53 -1.52 0.27 -5.91
CA THR A 53 -2.35 -0.85 -5.44
C THR A 53 -3.82 -0.50 -5.46
N MET A 54 -4.20 0.68 -4.95
CA MET A 54 -5.59 1.13 -4.97
C MET A 54 -6.11 1.27 -6.41
N PHE A 55 -5.36 1.95 -7.29
CA PHE A 55 -5.75 2.08 -8.71
C PHE A 55 -5.83 0.74 -9.42
N TYR A 56 -4.90 -0.18 -9.14
CA TYR A 56 -4.93 -1.53 -9.69
C TYR A 56 -6.21 -2.27 -9.33
N LEU A 57 -6.60 -2.24 -8.05
CA LEU A 57 -7.82 -2.90 -7.56
C LEU A 57 -9.09 -2.22 -8.05
N ILE A 58 -9.07 -0.89 -8.25
CA ILE A 58 -10.16 -0.18 -8.94
C ILE A 58 -10.32 -0.72 -10.37
N GLY A 59 -9.23 -0.72 -11.14
CA GLY A 59 -9.21 -1.17 -12.53
C GLY A 59 -9.64 -2.62 -12.67
N LYS A 60 -9.11 -3.52 -11.84
CA LYS A 60 -9.50 -4.95 -11.82
C LYS A 60 -10.98 -5.14 -11.52
N GLY A 61 -11.52 -4.46 -10.51
CA GLY A 61 -12.95 -4.57 -10.19
C GLY A 61 -13.85 -4.02 -11.29
N LYS A 62 -13.43 -2.97 -12.00
CA LYS A 62 -14.16 -2.46 -13.18
C LYS A 62 -14.17 -3.49 -14.30
N ALA A 63 -13.02 -4.04 -14.67
CA ALA A 63 -12.90 -5.05 -15.73
C ALA A 63 -13.72 -6.31 -15.43
N ILE A 64 -13.71 -6.78 -14.19
CA ILE A 64 -14.55 -7.92 -13.77
C ILE A 64 -16.03 -7.61 -13.95
N ARG A 65 -16.49 -6.43 -13.53
CA ARG A 65 -17.89 -6.03 -13.65
C ARG A 65 -18.35 -5.99 -15.10
N GLU A 66 -17.51 -5.43 -15.98
CA GLU A 66 -17.80 -5.31 -17.40
C GLU A 66 -17.86 -6.70 -18.05
N ALA A 67 -16.87 -7.58 -17.80
CA ALA A 67 -16.86 -8.94 -18.35
C ALA A 67 -18.08 -9.79 -17.90
N LEU A 68 -18.49 -9.70 -16.63
CA LEU A 68 -19.67 -10.40 -16.15
C LEU A 68 -20.97 -9.86 -16.78
N ALA A 69 -21.06 -8.54 -16.97
CA ALA A 69 -22.23 -7.92 -17.61
C ALA A 69 -22.34 -8.32 -19.09
N ASP A 70 -21.22 -8.34 -19.80
CA ASP A 70 -21.16 -8.70 -21.22
C ASP A 70 -21.54 -10.17 -21.46
N ALA A 71 -21.17 -11.06 -20.53
CA ALA A 71 -21.50 -12.49 -20.59
C ALA A 71 -22.87 -12.84 -19.96
N GLY A 72 -23.62 -11.87 -19.42
CA GLY A 72 -24.89 -12.14 -18.74
C GLY A 72 -24.76 -12.96 -17.44
N LEU A 73 -23.58 -12.98 -16.83
CA LEU A 73 -23.27 -13.78 -15.64
C LEU A 73 -23.62 -13.04 -14.34
N PRO A 74 -23.97 -13.77 -13.26
CA PRO A 74 -24.34 -13.17 -11.98
C PRO A 74 -23.20 -12.38 -11.31
N SER A 75 -23.54 -11.26 -10.67
CA SER A 75 -22.59 -10.28 -10.11
C SER A 75 -21.94 -10.66 -8.76
N ASP A 76 -22.13 -11.88 -8.26
CA ASP A 76 -21.68 -12.23 -6.90
C ASP A 76 -20.16 -12.19 -6.75
N LEU A 77 -19.41 -12.54 -7.82
CA LEU A 77 -17.96 -12.38 -7.86
C LEU A 77 -17.52 -10.90 -7.78
N TYR A 78 -18.28 -9.99 -8.40
CA TYR A 78 -18.02 -8.55 -8.30
C TYR A 78 -18.27 -8.04 -6.87
N LYS A 79 -19.31 -8.50 -6.19
CA LYS A 79 -19.57 -8.15 -4.77
C LYS A 79 -18.42 -8.61 -3.87
N THR A 80 -17.96 -9.84 -4.05
CA THR A 80 -16.80 -10.38 -3.31
C THR A 80 -15.55 -9.54 -3.54
N MET A 81 -15.27 -9.16 -4.80
CA MET A 81 -14.16 -8.27 -5.14
C MET A 81 -14.29 -6.89 -4.47
N ALA A 82 -15.49 -6.31 -4.49
CA ALA A 82 -15.75 -5.01 -3.89
C ALA A 82 -15.50 -5.02 -2.37
N THR A 83 -15.98 -6.06 -1.67
CA THR A 83 -15.76 -6.26 -0.23
C THR A 83 -14.29 -6.49 0.09
N ALA A 84 -13.59 -7.28 -0.73
CA ALA A 84 -12.17 -7.59 -0.52
C ALA A 84 -11.27 -6.35 -0.61
N ARG A 85 -11.55 -5.43 -1.54
CA ARG A 85 -10.73 -4.22 -1.73
C ARG A 85 -11.09 -3.05 -0.80
N ALA A 86 -12.29 -3.05 -0.21
CA ALA A 86 -12.76 -1.91 0.60
C ALA A 86 -11.81 -1.53 1.76
N PRO A 87 -11.26 -2.48 2.54
CA PRO A 87 -10.34 -2.14 3.64
C PRO A 87 -9.04 -1.47 3.19
N ILE A 88 -8.57 -1.74 1.96
CA ILE A 88 -7.31 -1.19 1.46
C ILE A 88 -7.38 0.33 1.35
N PHE A 89 -8.53 0.88 0.96
CA PHE A 89 -8.67 2.33 0.83
C PHE A 89 -8.44 3.04 2.15
N GLY A 90 -9.10 2.60 3.22
CA GLY A 90 -8.95 3.21 4.54
C GLY A 90 -7.55 2.96 5.13
N THR A 91 -7.11 1.71 5.14
CA THR A 91 -5.84 1.32 5.77
C THR A 91 -4.62 1.89 5.05
N SER A 92 -4.62 1.86 3.72
CA SER A 92 -3.52 2.44 2.92
C SER A 92 -3.52 3.96 3.00
N SER A 93 -4.68 4.62 2.98
CA SER A 93 -4.74 6.09 3.13
C SER A 93 -4.22 6.53 4.49
N LEU A 94 -4.56 5.80 5.56
CA LEU A 94 -4.02 6.07 6.89
C LEU A 94 -2.50 5.89 6.93
N ALA A 95 -1.99 4.77 6.39
CA ALA A 95 -0.54 4.51 6.33
C ALA A 95 0.20 5.58 5.53
N MET A 96 -0.33 5.95 4.36
CA MET A 96 0.21 7.03 3.53
C MET A 96 0.19 8.37 4.27
N GLY A 97 -0.92 8.70 4.93
CA GLY A 97 -1.07 9.92 5.74
C GLY A 97 -0.04 9.99 6.86
N LEU A 98 0.13 8.93 7.64
CA LEU A 98 1.15 8.85 8.69
C LEU A 98 2.57 8.88 8.12
N THR A 99 2.81 8.31 6.95
CA THR A 99 4.11 8.35 6.26
C THR A 99 4.47 9.78 5.86
N MET A 100 3.54 10.51 5.26
CA MET A 100 3.72 11.93 4.93
C MET A 100 3.90 12.77 6.19
N LEU A 101 3.04 12.57 7.20
CA LEU A 101 3.11 13.31 8.45
C LEU A 101 4.48 13.11 9.14
N THR A 102 4.96 11.86 9.23
CA THR A 102 6.26 11.56 9.82
C THR A 102 7.40 12.30 9.11
N ALA A 103 7.40 12.31 7.78
CA ALA A 103 8.41 13.01 6.99
C ALA A 103 8.37 14.54 7.21
N ILE A 104 7.17 15.13 7.23
CA ILE A 104 6.98 16.57 7.50
C ILE A 104 7.47 16.91 8.91
N LEU A 105 7.10 16.12 9.91
CA LEU A 105 7.56 16.31 11.29
C LEU A 105 9.09 16.17 11.41
N GLY A 106 9.70 15.28 10.61
CA GLY A 106 11.15 15.16 10.52
C GLY A 106 11.82 16.46 10.06
N GLY A 107 11.28 17.10 9.02
CA GLY A 107 11.73 18.42 8.59
C GLY A 107 11.50 19.51 9.64
N GLY A 108 10.44 19.40 10.44
CA GLY A 108 10.20 20.31 11.58
C GLY A 108 11.20 20.14 12.73
N VAL A 109 11.70 18.93 12.96
CA VAL A 109 12.79 18.67 13.92
C VAL A 109 14.10 19.27 13.39
N ASP A 110 14.40 19.09 12.11
CA ASP A 110 15.60 19.67 11.45
C ASP A 110 15.58 21.21 11.47
N ALA A 111 14.40 21.82 11.34
CA ALA A 111 14.21 23.26 11.46
C ALA A 111 14.12 23.77 12.91
N GLU A 112 14.36 22.93 13.92
CA GLU A 112 14.32 23.26 15.35
C GLU A 112 12.96 23.78 15.87
N VAL A 113 11.86 23.59 15.13
CA VAL A 113 10.51 24.03 15.52
C VAL A 113 9.71 22.95 16.24
N LEU A 114 10.16 21.69 16.21
CA LEU A 114 9.52 20.56 16.88
C LEU A 114 10.53 19.71 17.66
N PRO A 115 10.12 19.15 18.81
CA PRO A 115 10.96 18.24 19.56
C PRO A 115 11.06 16.87 18.88
N VAL A 116 12.26 16.28 18.90
CA VAL A 116 12.55 14.96 18.30
C VAL A 116 11.59 13.86 18.76
N GLY A 117 11.13 13.92 20.01
CA GLY A 117 10.20 12.93 20.57
C GLY A 117 8.89 12.79 19.77
N VAL A 118 8.38 13.89 19.21
CA VAL A 118 7.14 13.88 18.40
C VAL A 118 7.35 13.12 17.08
N HIS A 119 8.48 13.38 16.41
CA HIS A 119 8.86 12.64 15.20
C HIS A 119 9.08 11.15 15.50
N SER A 120 9.76 10.82 16.60
CA SER A 120 10.02 9.44 17.03
C SER A 120 8.75 8.65 17.34
N VAL A 121 7.78 9.23 18.04
CA VAL A 121 6.51 8.55 18.33
C VAL A 121 5.72 8.33 17.03
N THR A 122 5.71 9.34 16.16
CA THR A 122 4.96 9.27 14.89
C THR A 122 5.61 8.27 13.93
N SER A 123 6.94 8.13 13.92
CA SER A 123 7.64 7.15 13.10
C SER A 123 7.31 5.71 13.50
N ILE A 124 7.21 5.42 14.80
CA ILE A 124 6.78 4.10 15.29
C ILE A 124 5.33 3.82 14.90
N ALA A 125 4.43 4.79 15.08
CA ALA A 125 3.03 4.65 14.69
C ALA A 125 2.87 4.45 13.17
N MET A 126 3.66 5.18 12.38
CA MET A 126 3.72 5.06 10.92
C MET A 126 4.18 3.67 10.48
N LEU A 127 5.24 3.11 11.08
CA LEU A 127 5.68 1.75 10.77
C LEU A 127 4.60 0.72 11.10
N GLY A 128 3.96 0.85 12.27
CA GLY A 128 2.84 -0.02 12.65
C GLY A 128 1.68 0.04 11.65
N ALA A 129 1.28 1.25 11.23
CA ALA A 129 0.22 1.45 10.25
C ALA A 129 0.57 0.87 8.88
N ASN A 130 1.82 1.03 8.42
CA ASN A 130 2.31 0.46 7.17
C ASN A 130 2.30 -1.07 7.20
N ILE A 131 2.76 -1.70 8.28
CA ILE A 131 2.70 -3.16 8.45
C ILE A 131 1.25 -3.65 8.42
N PHE A 132 0.34 -2.94 9.10
CA PHE A 132 -1.09 -3.28 9.08
C PHE A 132 -1.70 -3.16 7.68
N ALA A 133 -1.47 -2.04 6.99
CA ALA A 133 -1.96 -1.81 5.63
C ALA A 133 -1.38 -2.83 4.63
N PHE A 134 -0.13 -3.23 4.80
CA PHE A 134 0.50 -4.27 3.98
C PHE A 134 -0.20 -5.62 4.10
N ARG A 135 -0.65 -6.00 5.31
CA ARG A 135 -1.44 -7.23 5.51
C ARG A 135 -2.77 -7.14 4.75
N SER A 136 -3.47 -6.01 4.84
CA SER A 136 -4.69 -5.78 4.07
C SER A 136 -4.45 -5.81 2.56
N GLN A 137 -3.33 -5.26 2.10
CA GLN A 137 -2.91 -5.29 0.70
C GLN A 137 -2.72 -6.72 0.19
N ILE A 138 -1.94 -7.55 0.90
CA ILE A 138 -1.71 -8.95 0.50
C ILE A 138 -3.04 -9.69 0.37
N SER A 139 -3.91 -9.61 1.39
CA SER A 139 -5.19 -10.31 1.39
C SER A 139 -6.04 -9.94 0.18
N ALA A 140 -6.22 -8.65 -0.13
CA ALA A 140 -7.06 -8.29 -1.27
C ALA A 140 -6.42 -8.62 -2.62
N LEU A 141 -5.09 -8.53 -2.74
CA LEU A 141 -4.40 -8.90 -3.98
C LEU A 141 -4.50 -10.41 -4.28
N MET A 142 -4.44 -11.24 -3.24
CA MET A 142 -4.65 -12.68 -3.36
C MET A 142 -6.08 -12.99 -3.77
N ILE A 143 -7.07 -12.43 -3.06
CA ILE A 143 -8.50 -12.60 -3.40
C ILE A 143 -8.79 -12.11 -4.82
N ALA A 144 -8.24 -10.96 -5.22
CA ALA A 144 -8.41 -10.43 -6.57
C ALA A 144 -7.84 -11.38 -7.64
N THR A 145 -6.73 -12.06 -7.34
CA THR A 145 -6.13 -13.04 -8.26
C THR A 145 -7.01 -14.27 -8.43
N GLU A 146 -7.58 -14.76 -7.32
CA GLU A 146 -8.53 -15.88 -7.31
C GLU A 146 -9.82 -15.55 -8.07
N ILE A 147 -10.42 -14.37 -7.81
CA ILE A 147 -11.63 -13.93 -8.51
C ILE A 147 -11.39 -13.81 -10.00
N VAL A 148 -10.26 -13.23 -10.44
CA VAL A 148 -9.94 -13.14 -11.87
C VAL A 148 -9.84 -14.52 -12.51
N LYS A 149 -9.25 -15.49 -11.80
CA LYS A 149 -9.16 -16.88 -12.29
C LYS A 149 -10.57 -17.49 -12.45
N GLU A 150 -11.42 -17.33 -11.46
CA GLU A 150 -12.79 -17.84 -11.47
C GLU A 150 -13.64 -17.19 -12.58
N VAL A 151 -13.55 -15.86 -12.75
CA VAL A 151 -14.23 -15.14 -13.84
C VAL A 151 -13.79 -15.70 -15.20
N ASN A 152 -12.48 -15.88 -15.41
CA ASN A 152 -11.98 -16.44 -16.66
C ASN A 152 -12.51 -17.87 -16.91
N GLN A 153 -12.65 -18.69 -15.87
CA GLN A 153 -13.19 -20.04 -16.01
C GLN A 153 -14.68 -20.02 -16.38
N GLN A 154 -15.47 -19.13 -15.77
CA GLN A 154 -16.89 -18.99 -16.10
C GLN A 154 -17.11 -18.46 -17.51
N LEU A 155 -16.26 -17.52 -17.97
CA LEU A 155 -16.32 -17.00 -19.34
C LEU A 155 -16.01 -18.07 -20.39
N ILE A 156 -14.99 -18.91 -20.15
CA ILE A 156 -14.67 -20.02 -21.05
C ILE A 156 -15.84 -21.03 -21.08
N ALA A 157 -16.40 -21.36 -19.92
CA ALA A 157 -17.52 -22.29 -19.84
C ALA A 157 -18.81 -21.75 -20.49
N SER A 158 -19.01 -20.43 -20.52
CA SER A 158 -20.14 -19.82 -21.25
C SER A 158 -19.93 -19.80 -22.76
N ASP A 159 -18.69 -19.71 -23.24
CA ASP A 159 -18.36 -19.77 -24.67
C ASP A 159 -18.43 -21.21 -25.22
N ASP A 160 -18.20 -22.23 -24.37
CA ASP A 160 -18.24 -23.67 -24.71
C ASP A 160 -19.63 -24.33 -24.52
N GLY A 161 -20.67 -23.55 -24.17
CA GLY A 161 -22.06 -24.04 -24.03
C GLY A 161 -22.74 -24.33 -25.39
N PRO A 162 -23.70 -25.27 -25.46
CA PRO A 162 -24.27 -25.78 -26.72
C PRO A 162 -25.02 -24.74 -27.56
#